data_AF-A0A0W0WS92-F1
#
_entry.id   AF-A0A0W0WS92-F1
#
_cell.length_a   1.000
_cell.length_b   1.000
_cell.length_c   1.000
_cell.angle_alpha   90.00
_cell.angle_beta   90.00
_cell.angle_gamma   90.00
#
_symmetry.space_group_name_H-M   'P 1'
#
loop_
_entity.id
_entity.type
_entity.pdbx_description
1 polymer ?
#
loop_
_entity_poly.entity_id
_entity_poly.type
_entity_poly.pdbx_seq_one_letter_code
_entity_poly.pdbx_strand_id
1 'polypeptide(L)'
;MLEWQDDDGITHQWAMPLSLLQGDSSDVRRELARLGLSISPNRSARDLLTSYLQVFPVEARARCVDKLGWYEYVFVTSSQCVGQSTEKIVFQNTHAIEPALSSKGSIEEWRDSIDRLAIGNSRLVFAISTALAPTLANLVGEDSGGFHFRGASSSGKSTALKVAASVWGNPQSYCRLWRSTTNGLEGLAALHNDGLLILDELSQMDSREAGDAAYLLANGQGKTRASRTGTIRKSAQWSLFFLSAGEESLSALMAKSGQRSNAGQEIRLADIEADAGCAMGIFETIHDQLSPASMALSLKQFTSQYYGVIGMEWLNKVVTHRQKIVRFITDTIQNFVDAVIQPDATGQIIRVARRFALVAAAGELASRFGLTGWKEGESFAAAENCFTAWLDAFGADGNREDRAIMAQVRAFFESHGASRFDSANHPNNEKIINRAGFYQTDSEGLRIYMVLTEVYKNELCKGFDQRTVTKTLLQAGWLKPAPDGNASHKPRIKGVGTPRLYVFTSKIWGEE
;
A
#
# COMPACT_ATOMS: atom_id res chain seq x y z
N MET A 1 -33.53 15.23 7.09
CA MET A 1 -32.32 16.08 6.95
C MET A 1 -32.69 17.43 7.50
N LEU A 2 -31.93 17.97 8.44
CA LEU A 2 -32.12 19.31 8.98
C LEU A 2 -31.32 20.29 8.13
N GLU A 3 -31.87 21.48 7.90
CA GLU A 3 -31.22 22.58 7.19
C GLU A 3 -31.52 23.89 7.93
N TRP A 4 -30.49 24.71 8.17
CA TRP A 4 -30.62 26.02 8.82
C TRP A 4 -29.48 26.94 8.39
N GLN A 5 -29.60 28.22 8.69
CA GLN A 5 -28.53 29.21 8.53
C GLN A 5 -27.97 29.60 9.89
N ASP A 6 -26.65 29.79 9.96
CA ASP A 6 -26.01 30.42 11.11
C ASP A 6 -26.09 31.96 11.02
N ASP A 7 -25.54 32.64 12.03
CA ASP A 7 -25.56 34.11 12.12
C ASP A 7 -24.76 34.80 11.00
N ASP A 8 -23.86 34.07 10.32
CA ASP A 8 -23.09 34.53 9.17
C ASP A 8 -23.79 34.24 7.82
N GLY A 9 -24.98 33.62 7.86
CA GLY A 9 -25.77 33.27 6.67
C GLY A 9 -25.30 32.00 5.96
N ILE A 10 -24.39 31.22 6.56
CA ILE A 10 -23.92 29.95 6.01
C ILE A 10 -24.99 28.89 6.22
N THR A 11 -25.37 28.20 5.14
CA THR A 11 -26.36 27.12 5.21
C THR A 11 -25.69 25.84 5.65
N HIS A 12 -26.18 25.26 6.74
CA HIS A 12 -25.74 23.99 7.30
C HIS A 12 -26.77 22.91 7.02
N GLN A 13 -26.31 21.70 6.73
CA GLN A 13 -27.16 20.52 6.58
C GLN A 13 -26.67 19.40 7.49
N TRP A 14 -27.61 18.75 8.18
CA TRP A 14 -27.30 17.60 9.02
C TRP A 14 -28.31 16.47 8.85
N ALA A 15 -27.82 15.29 8.45
CA ALA A 15 -28.55 14.05 8.57
C ALA A 15 -28.56 13.59 10.04
N MET A 16 -29.45 14.17 10.85
CA MET A 16 -29.59 13.81 12.26
C MET A 16 -30.21 12.40 12.43
N PRO A 17 -29.58 11.48 13.18
CA PRO A 17 -30.22 10.23 13.56
C PRO A 17 -31.39 10.47 14.51
N LEU A 18 -32.58 9.95 14.18
CA LEU A 18 -33.78 10.07 15.03
C LEU A 18 -33.60 9.41 16.41
N SER A 19 -32.68 8.45 16.54
CA SER A 19 -32.33 7.84 17.83
C SER A 19 -31.76 8.84 18.83
N LEU A 20 -31.12 9.93 18.37
CA LEU A 20 -30.60 10.99 19.26
C LEU A 20 -31.74 11.79 19.92
N LEU A 21 -32.95 11.73 19.38
CA LEU A 21 -34.14 12.37 19.96
C LEU A 21 -34.85 11.50 21.00
N GLN A 22 -34.48 10.22 21.15
CA GLN A 22 -35.15 9.27 22.06
C GLN A 22 -34.63 9.33 23.51
N GLY A 23 -33.87 10.39 23.85
CA GLY A 23 -33.34 10.68 25.18
C GLY A 23 -33.50 12.15 25.54
N ASP A 24 -32.55 12.73 26.27
CA ASP A 24 -32.59 14.15 26.65
C ASP A 24 -32.31 15.12 25.48
N SER A 25 -32.02 14.60 24.29
CA SER A 25 -31.69 15.32 23.07
C SER A 25 -30.53 16.31 23.24
N SER A 26 -29.66 16.10 24.24
CA SER A 26 -28.51 16.96 24.50
C SER A 26 -27.47 16.92 23.38
N ASP A 27 -27.25 15.75 22.78
CA ASP A 27 -26.35 15.57 21.64
C ASP A 27 -26.86 16.31 20.39
N VAL A 28 -28.18 16.29 20.14
CA VAL A 28 -28.80 17.07 19.06
C VAL A 28 -28.56 18.56 19.24
N ARG A 29 -28.85 19.08 20.43
CA ARG A 29 -28.64 20.50 20.72
C ARG A 29 -27.17 20.89 20.65
N ARG A 30 -26.26 20.03 21.11
CA ARG A 30 -24.81 20.26 21.04
C ARG A 30 -24.34 20.39 19.59
N GLU A 31 -24.80 19.51 18.72
CA GLU A 31 -24.39 19.52 17.32
C GLU A 31 -24.97 20.71 16.54
N LEU A 32 -26.27 21.01 16.74
CA LEU A 32 -26.90 22.18 16.15
C LEU A 32 -26.20 23.48 16.59
N ALA A 33 -25.89 23.63 17.89
CA ALA A 33 -25.16 24.78 18.41
C ALA A 33 -23.69 24.83 17.92
N ARG A 34 -23.02 23.69 17.75
CA ARG A 34 -21.66 23.61 17.19
C ARG A 34 -21.58 24.21 15.79
N LEU A 35 -22.65 24.05 15.02
CA LEU A 35 -22.83 24.53 13.65
C LEU A 35 -23.61 25.86 13.61
N GLY A 36 -23.58 26.64 14.69
CA GLY A 36 -24.06 28.03 14.69
C GLY A 36 -25.55 28.23 14.95
N LEU A 37 -26.34 27.19 15.22
CA LEU A 37 -27.74 27.40 15.60
C LEU A 37 -27.83 27.97 17.02
N SER A 38 -28.35 29.19 17.14
CA SER A 38 -28.68 29.81 18.42
C SER A 38 -29.83 29.10 19.12
N ILE A 39 -29.55 28.44 20.26
CA ILE A 39 -30.54 27.70 21.04
C ILE A 39 -30.73 28.33 22.42
N SER A 40 -31.98 28.64 22.78
CA SER A 40 -32.33 29.19 24.09
C SER A 40 -31.86 28.29 25.26
N PRO A 41 -31.35 28.86 26.36
CA PRO A 41 -31.00 28.10 27.55
C PRO A 41 -32.21 27.62 28.35
N ASN A 42 -33.40 28.19 28.10
CA ASN A 42 -34.63 27.85 28.82
C ASN A 42 -35.07 26.42 28.51
N ARG A 43 -35.39 25.65 29.56
CA ARG A 43 -35.86 24.26 29.46
C ARG A 43 -37.10 24.12 28.59
N SER A 44 -38.12 24.97 28.78
CA SER A 44 -39.37 24.87 28.00
C SER A 44 -39.13 25.10 26.51
N ALA A 45 -38.25 26.04 26.15
CA ALA A 45 -37.88 26.30 24.76
C ALA A 45 -37.12 25.10 24.14
N ARG A 46 -36.25 24.44 24.90
CA ARG A 46 -35.53 23.23 24.45
C ARG A 46 -36.46 22.02 24.24
N ASP A 47 -37.46 21.89 25.10
CA ASP A 47 -38.49 20.84 24.98
C ASP A 47 -39.37 21.10 23.74
N LEU A 48 -39.70 22.36 23.45
CA LEU A 48 -40.40 22.76 22.22
C LEU A 48 -39.58 22.47 20.97
N LEU A 49 -38.27 22.79 20.95
CA LEU A 49 -37.38 22.46 19.84
C LEU A 49 -37.34 20.94 19.59
N THR A 50 -37.21 20.15 20.65
CA THR A 50 -37.18 18.68 20.57
C THR A 50 -38.51 18.15 20.00
N SER A 51 -39.62 18.68 20.49
CA SER A 51 -40.96 18.31 19.99
C SER A 51 -41.12 18.67 18.52
N TYR A 52 -40.74 19.89 18.14
CA TYR A 52 -40.77 20.36 16.75
C TYR A 52 -39.99 19.41 15.84
N LEU A 53 -38.76 19.05 16.19
CA LEU A 53 -37.93 18.12 15.40
C LEU A 53 -38.53 16.71 15.25
N GLN A 54 -39.38 16.27 16.19
CA GLN A 54 -40.04 14.96 16.13
C GLN A 54 -41.34 14.98 15.31
N VAL A 55 -42.09 16.07 15.35
CA VAL A 55 -43.41 16.15 14.69
C VAL A 55 -43.41 16.89 13.36
N PHE A 56 -42.30 17.55 13.00
CA PHE A 56 -42.21 18.28 11.75
C PHE A 56 -42.48 17.34 10.55
N PRO A 57 -43.38 17.72 9.62
CA PRO A 57 -43.74 16.86 8.50
C PRO A 57 -42.53 16.57 7.62
N VAL A 58 -42.31 15.28 7.32
CA VAL A 58 -41.25 14.84 6.42
C VAL A 58 -41.84 14.63 5.02
N GLU A 59 -41.60 15.59 4.14
CA GLU A 59 -42.13 15.58 2.76
C GLU A 59 -41.25 14.76 1.80
N ALA A 60 -39.98 14.57 2.13
CA ALA A 60 -39.02 13.82 1.34
C ALA A 60 -38.15 12.91 2.22
N ARG A 61 -37.86 11.71 1.73
CA ARG A 61 -36.96 10.75 2.37
C ARG A 61 -35.63 10.69 1.64
N ALA A 62 -34.55 10.54 2.40
CA ALA A 62 -33.22 10.31 1.88
C ALA A 62 -32.66 9.02 2.48
N ARG A 63 -31.86 8.31 1.70
CA ARG A 63 -31.10 7.16 2.16
C ARG A 63 -29.78 7.62 2.77
N CYS A 64 -29.61 7.33 4.05
CA CYS A 64 -28.34 7.59 4.73
C CYS A 64 -27.35 6.47 4.44
N VAL A 65 -26.15 6.83 4.04
CA VAL A 65 -25.02 5.91 3.87
C VAL A 65 -23.94 6.23 4.89
N ASP A 66 -23.31 5.19 5.43
CA ASP A 66 -22.29 5.26 6.49
C ASP A 66 -20.85 5.18 5.94
N LYS A 67 -20.70 5.17 4.61
CA LYS A 67 -19.40 5.12 3.91
C LYS A 67 -19.36 6.08 2.74
N LEU A 68 -18.15 6.57 2.46
CA LEU A 68 -17.81 7.29 1.23
C LEU A 68 -17.53 6.30 0.10
N GLY A 69 -17.36 6.77 -1.12
CA GLY A 69 -17.06 5.94 -2.29
C GLY A 69 -18.31 5.47 -3.02
N TRP A 70 -18.23 4.33 -3.70
CA TRP A 70 -19.31 3.78 -4.49
C TRP A 70 -20.48 3.34 -3.61
N TYR A 71 -21.66 3.87 -3.92
CA TYR A 71 -22.93 3.32 -3.47
C TYR A 71 -23.81 3.06 -4.70
N GLU A 72 -23.96 1.78 -5.04
CA GLU A 72 -24.64 1.35 -6.27
C GLU A 72 -24.08 2.06 -7.52
N TYR A 73 -24.81 3.03 -8.08
CA TYR A 73 -24.46 3.80 -9.29
C TYR A 73 -24.02 5.23 -9.02
N VAL A 74 -23.98 5.67 -7.77
CA VAL A 74 -23.49 7.00 -7.39
C VAL A 74 -22.18 6.89 -6.63
N PHE A 75 -21.37 7.95 -6.71
CA PHE A 75 -20.17 8.09 -5.91
C PHE A 75 -20.42 9.12 -4.80
N VAL A 76 -20.27 8.69 -3.55
CA VAL A 76 -20.56 9.49 -2.36
C VAL A 76 -19.27 10.12 -1.85
N THR A 77 -19.22 11.45 -1.83
CA THR A 77 -18.14 12.23 -1.19
C THR A 77 -18.63 12.83 0.13
N SER A 78 -17.74 13.50 0.87
CA SER A 78 -18.15 14.18 2.12
C SER A 78 -19.10 15.35 1.89
N SER A 79 -19.04 15.98 0.72
CA SER A 79 -19.81 17.18 0.41
C SER A 79 -20.98 16.93 -0.53
N GLN A 80 -20.92 15.89 -1.38
CA GLN A 80 -21.96 15.65 -2.39
C GLN A 80 -22.02 14.19 -2.85
N CYS A 81 -23.09 13.85 -3.56
CA CYS A 81 -23.21 12.59 -4.31
C CYS A 81 -23.11 12.88 -5.80
N VAL A 82 -22.18 12.23 -6.49
CA VAL A 82 -21.98 12.34 -7.94
C VAL A 82 -22.73 11.21 -8.64
N GLY A 83 -23.66 11.56 -9.53
CA GLY A 83 -24.47 10.60 -10.29
C GLY A 83 -25.96 10.79 -10.11
N GLN A 84 -26.73 9.88 -10.73
CA GLN A 84 -28.19 9.86 -10.61
C GLN A 84 -28.63 8.64 -9.79
N SER A 85 -29.58 8.88 -8.89
CA SER A 85 -30.25 7.86 -8.08
C SER A 85 -31.73 8.20 -8.02
N THR A 86 -32.59 7.18 -7.95
CA THR A 86 -34.05 7.35 -7.76
C THR A 86 -34.38 7.93 -6.39
N GLU A 87 -33.46 7.80 -5.44
CA GLU A 87 -33.59 8.31 -4.07
C GLU A 87 -32.46 9.31 -3.76
N LYS A 88 -32.76 10.32 -2.94
CA LYS A 88 -31.73 11.23 -2.42
C LYS A 88 -30.80 10.45 -1.49
N ILE A 89 -29.50 10.47 -1.76
CA ILE A 89 -28.49 9.83 -0.92
C ILE A 89 -27.77 10.89 -0.12
N VAL A 90 -27.56 10.65 1.17
CA VAL A 90 -26.86 11.57 2.06
C VAL A 90 -25.85 10.78 2.87
N PHE A 91 -24.59 11.22 2.85
CA PHE A 91 -23.58 10.68 3.75
C PHE A 91 -23.88 11.12 5.17
N GLN A 92 -24.06 10.15 6.07
CA GLN A 92 -24.33 10.40 7.48
C GLN A 92 -23.14 9.91 8.29
N ASN A 93 -22.17 10.80 8.52
CA ASN A 93 -21.01 10.47 9.33
C ASN A 93 -21.31 10.61 10.83
N THR A 94 -20.79 9.69 11.62
CA THR A 94 -20.74 9.80 13.10
C THR A 94 -19.34 10.20 13.59
N HIS A 95 -18.38 10.39 12.68
CA HIS A 95 -16.98 10.72 12.98
C HIS A 95 -16.64 12.18 12.65
N ALA A 96 -15.83 12.81 13.50
CA ALA A 96 -15.47 14.23 13.43
C ALA A 96 -14.39 14.58 12.39
N ILE A 97 -13.81 13.60 11.69
CA ILE A 97 -12.74 13.83 10.71
C ILE A 97 -13.37 13.86 9.32
N GLU A 98 -13.32 15.03 8.68
CA GLU A 98 -13.77 15.21 7.30
C GLU A 98 -12.63 14.88 6.32
N PRO A 99 -12.93 14.28 5.15
CA PRO A 99 -11.99 14.18 4.05
C PRO A 99 -11.49 15.56 3.61
N ALA A 100 -10.21 15.65 3.25
CA ALA A 100 -9.56 16.89 2.84
C ALA A 100 -9.89 17.31 1.39
N LEU A 101 -11.03 16.89 0.86
CA LEU A 101 -11.50 17.25 -0.47
C LEU A 101 -11.78 18.75 -0.52
N SER A 102 -11.16 19.42 -1.48
CA SER A 102 -11.26 20.86 -1.65
C SER A 102 -10.84 21.21 -3.07
N SER A 103 -11.36 22.28 -3.66
CA SER A 103 -11.03 22.65 -5.04
C SER A 103 -10.59 24.11 -5.12
N LYS A 104 -9.56 24.38 -5.92
CA LYS A 104 -9.05 25.72 -6.23
C LYS A 104 -8.46 25.74 -7.63
N GLY A 105 -8.76 26.79 -8.40
CA GLY A 105 -8.32 26.95 -9.79
C GLY A 105 -9.27 26.33 -10.81
N SER A 106 -8.80 26.17 -12.04
CA SER A 106 -9.50 25.50 -13.14
C SER A 106 -8.73 24.26 -13.66
N ILE A 107 -9.39 23.45 -14.48
CA ILE A 107 -8.78 22.27 -15.12
C ILE A 107 -7.62 22.72 -16.02
N GLU A 108 -7.81 23.80 -16.77
CA GLU A 108 -6.81 24.38 -17.67
C GLU A 108 -5.59 24.87 -16.88
N GLU A 109 -5.80 25.59 -15.77
CA GLU A 109 -4.69 26.05 -14.93
C GLU A 109 -3.91 24.87 -14.34
N TRP A 110 -4.60 23.81 -13.89
CA TRP A 110 -3.94 22.60 -13.40
C TRP A 110 -3.15 21.90 -14.52
N ARG A 111 -3.71 21.82 -15.73
CA ARG A 111 -3.07 21.19 -16.89
C ARG A 111 -1.85 21.97 -17.38
N ASP A 112 -1.95 23.28 -17.53
CA ASP A 112 -0.87 24.12 -18.07
C ASP A 112 0.30 24.30 -17.08
N SER A 113 0.10 23.93 -15.81
CA SER A 113 1.10 24.05 -14.74
C SER A 113 1.64 22.70 -14.24
N ILE A 114 0.80 21.83 -13.69
CA ILE A 114 1.20 20.58 -13.01
C ILE A 114 1.34 19.46 -14.03
N ASP A 115 0.31 19.24 -14.85
CA ASP A 115 0.30 18.19 -15.87
C ASP A 115 1.40 18.37 -16.91
N ARG A 116 1.57 19.60 -17.40
CA ARG A 116 2.61 19.97 -18.36
C ARG A 116 4.01 19.57 -17.88
N LEU A 117 4.27 19.69 -16.58
CA LEU A 117 5.52 19.31 -15.94
C LEU A 117 5.59 17.82 -15.55
N ALA A 118 4.46 17.11 -15.57
CA ALA A 118 4.44 15.67 -15.32
C ALA A 118 4.78 14.86 -16.58
N ILE A 119 4.44 15.35 -17.78
CA ILE A 119 4.66 14.64 -19.06
C ILE A 119 6.11 14.21 -19.22
N GLY A 120 6.35 12.95 -19.57
CA GLY A 120 7.68 12.39 -19.74
C GLY A 120 8.40 12.05 -18.43
N ASN A 121 7.79 12.29 -17.26
CA ASN A 121 8.32 11.89 -15.96
C ASN A 121 7.51 10.74 -15.37
N SER A 122 8.02 9.51 -15.42
CA SER A 122 7.24 8.31 -15.10
C SER A 122 6.69 8.33 -13.68
N ARG A 123 7.48 8.79 -12.69
CA ARG A 123 7.06 8.83 -11.28
C ARG A 123 5.93 9.84 -11.06
N LEU A 124 5.91 10.95 -11.78
CA LEU A 124 4.85 11.96 -11.70
C LEU A 124 3.57 11.49 -12.40
N VAL A 125 3.68 11.00 -13.64
CA VAL A 125 2.55 10.44 -14.40
C VAL A 125 1.91 9.29 -13.63
N PHE A 126 2.73 8.39 -13.08
CA PHE A 126 2.27 7.28 -12.25
C PHE A 126 1.58 7.76 -10.98
N ALA A 127 2.11 8.77 -10.29
CA ALA A 127 1.49 9.32 -9.08
C ALA A 127 0.12 9.94 -9.35
N ILE A 128 -0.03 10.71 -10.43
CA ILE A 128 -1.32 11.29 -10.87
C ILE A 128 -2.30 10.16 -11.22
N SER A 129 -1.85 9.20 -12.03
CA SER A 129 -2.68 8.08 -12.47
C SER A 129 -3.13 7.21 -11.27
N THR A 130 -2.25 7.02 -10.28
CA THR A 130 -2.54 6.29 -9.03
C THR A 130 -3.63 6.99 -8.24
N ALA A 131 -3.70 8.32 -8.28
CA ALA A 131 -4.76 9.07 -7.62
C ALA A 131 -6.16 8.78 -8.17
N LEU A 132 -6.25 8.46 -9.47
CA LEU A 132 -7.50 8.23 -10.18
C LEU A 132 -7.93 6.75 -10.14
N ALA A 133 -6.96 5.84 -10.18
CA ALA A 133 -7.15 4.39 -10.24
C ALA A 133 -8.14 3.77 -9.21
N PRO A 134 -8.13 4.10 -7.91
CA PRO A 134 -8.97 3.41 -6.92
C PRO A 134 -10.47 3.55 -7.19
N THR A 135 -10.90 4.65 -7.82
CA THR A 135 -12.30 4.85 -8.22
C THR A 135 -12.77 3.83 -9.27
N LEU A 136 -11.84 3.17 -9.96
CA LEU A 136 -12.12 2.16 -10.98
C LEU A 136 -12.00 0.73 -10.44
N ALA A 137 -11.34 0.52 -9.29
CA ALA A 137 -10.98 -0.81 -8.80
C ALA A 137 -12.19 -1.75 -8.66
N ASN A 138 -13.26 -1.27 -8.02
CA ASN A 138 -14.48 -2.06 -7.83
C ASN A 138 -15.23 -2.37 -9.14
N LEU A 139 -14.98 -1.60 -10.22
CA LEU A 139 -15.63 -1.83 -11.52
C LEU A 139 -15.07 -3.06 -12.23
N VAL A 140 -13.84 -3.44 -11.90
CA VAL A 140 -13.11 -4.57 -12.51
C VAL A 140 -12.67 -5.61 -11.49
N GLY A 141 -13.10 -5.48 -10.23
CA GLY A 141 -12.83 -6.45 -9.16
C GLY A 141 -11.38 -6.46 -8.69
N GLU A 142 -10.67 -5.33 -8.80
CA GLU A 142 -9.32 -5.19 -8.26
C GLU A 142 -9.34 -4.92 -6.76
N ASP A 143 -8.38 -5.52 -6.05
CA ASP A 143 -8.24 -5.37 -4.60
C ASP A 143 -7.54 -4.07 -4.21
N SER A 144 -7.69 -3.69 -2.94
CA SER A 144 -6.90 -2.64 -2.33
C SER A 144 -5.40 -2.94 -2.35
N GLY A 145 -4.61 -1.88 -2.20
CA GLY A 145 -3.17 -1.99 -2.04
C GLY A 145 -2.47 -0.67 -2.15
N GLY A 146 -1.15 -0.70 -2.15
CA GLY A 146 -0.38 0.52 -2.14
C GLY A 146 0.89 0.47 -2.97
N PHE A 147 1.41 1.67 -3.18
CA PHE A 147 2.67 1.94 -3.83
C PHE A 147 3.52 2.80 -2.89
N HIS A 148 4.81 2.53 -2.81
CA HIS A 148 5.72 3.24 -1.94
C HIS A 148 6.92 3.73 -2.73
N PHE A 149 7.07 5.05 -2.87
CA PHE A 149 8.30 5.62 -3.41
C PHE A 149 9.40 5.56 -2.35
N ARG A 150 10.40 4.71 -2.60
CA ARG A 150 11.59 4.54 -1.76
C ARG A 150 12.77 5.26 -2.38
N GLY A 151 13.56 5.97 -1.60
CA GLY A 151 14.85 6.49 -2.08
C GLY A 151 15.44 7.53 -1.14
N ALA A 152 16.66 7.97 -1.44
CA ALA A 152 17.39 8.92 -0.59
C ALA A 152 16.62 10.22 -0.30
N SER A 153 16.95 10.89 0.80
CA SER A 153 16.41 12.21 1.10
C SER A 153 16.57 13.16 -0.09
N SER A 154 15.62 14.08 -0.27
CA SER A 154 15.62 15.05 -1.37
C SER A 154 15.53 14.47 -2.80
N SER A 155 15.16 13.20 -2.97
CA SER A 155 14.91 12.61 -4.30
C SER A 155 13.59 13.06 -4.96
N GLY A 156 12.77 13.88 -4.28
CA GLY A 156 11.50 14.40 -4.81
C GLY A 156 10.25 13.57 -4.48
N LYS A 157 10.34 12.52 -3.66
CA LYS A 157 9.20 11.68 -3.26
C LYS A 157 7.98 12.46 -2.77
N SER A 158 8.18 13.39 -1.82
CA SER A 158 7.09 14.22 -1.29
C SER A 158 6.51 15.17 -2.36
N THR A 159 7.26 15.50 -3.41
CA THR A 159 6.73 16.24 -4.57
C THR A 159 5.75 15.35 -5.35
N ALA A 160 6.11 14.09 -5.65
CA ALA A 160 5.20 13.15 -6.31
C ALA A 160 3.91 12.93 -5.49
N LEU A 161 4.02 12.82 -4.16
CA LEU A 161 2.85 12.74 -3.27
C LEU A 161 1.97 13.98 -3.38
N LYS A 162 2.55 15.18 -3.40
CA LYS A 162 1.78 16.43 -3.51
C LYS A 162 1.10 16.59 -4.86
N VAL A 163 1.77 16.15 -5.93
CA VAL A 163 1.19 16.12 -7.27
C VAL A 163 -0.02 15.18 -7.31
N ALA A 164 0.08 13.97 -6.76
CA ALA A 164 -1.06 13.06 -6.62
C ALA A 164 -2.19 13.65 -5.76
N ALA A 165 -1.85 14.27 -4.63
CA ALA A 165 -2.82 14.91 -3.74
C ALA A 165 -3.61 16.03 -4.44
N SER A 166 -2.94 16.80 -5.29
CA SER A 166 -3.54 17.93 -6.01
C SER A 166 -4.69 17.50 -6.94
N VAL A 167 -4.81 16.22 -7.29
CA VAL A 167 -5.97 15.71 -8.03
C VAL A 167 -7.26 15.89 -7.20
N TRP A 168 -7.20 15.67 -5.89
CA TRP A 168 -8.38 15.58 -5.01
C TRP A 168 -8.54 16.75 -4.03
N GLY A 169 -7.45 17.39 -3.62
CA GLY A 169 -7.52 18.47 -2.65
C GLY A 169 -6.20 19.16 -2.38
N ASN A 170 -6.22 20.12 -1.47
CA ASN A 170 -5.01 20.83 -1.05
C ASN A 170 -3.98 19.83 -0.50
N PRO A 171 -2.77 19.71 -1.10
CA PRO A 171 -1.77 18.75 -0.66
C PRO A 171 -1.37 18.87 0.81
N GLN A 172 -1.47 20.06 1.40
CA GLN A 172 -1.11 20.30 2.80
C GLN A 172 -2.09 19.65 3.78
N SER A 173 -3.37 19.54 3.43
CA SER A 173 -4.41 18.91 4.26
C SER A 173 -4.70 17.47 3.84
N TYR A 174 -4.51 17.15 2.56
CA TYR A 174 -4.78 15.82 1.99
C TYR A 174 -3.71 14.80 2.34
N CYS A 175 -2.43 15.14 2.21
CA CYS A 175 -1.34 14.25 2.61
C CYS A 175 -1.35 14.06 4.13
N ARG A 176 -1.29 12.80 4.58
CA ARG A 176 -1.17 12.44 6.00
C ARG A 176 0.21 11.85 6.27
N LEU A 177 0.60 11.83 7.53
CA LEU A 177 1.82 11.15 7.97
C LEU A 177 1.48 9.73 8.40
N TRP A 178 2.45 8.81 8.26
CA TRP A 178 2.34 7.46 8.84
C TRP A 178 2.26 7.43 10.37
N ARG A 179 2.60 8.54 11.03
CA ARG A 179 2.51 8.70 12.48
C ARG A 179 1.05 8.71 12.96
N SER A 180 0.45 7.54 13.01
CA SER A 180 -0.93 7.29 13.43
C SER A 180 -1.05 5.92 14.09
N THR A 181 -2.03 5.76 14.98
CA THR A 181 -2.36 4.44 15.55
C THR A 181 -3.09 3.58 14.51
N THR A 182 -3.12 2.26 14.70
CA THR A 182 -3.92 1.37 13.82
C THR A 182 -5.39 1.81 13.72
N ASN A 183 -6.00 2.24 14.82
CA ASN A 183 -7.38 2.74 14.83
C ASN A 183 -7.51 4.05 14.03
N GLY A 184 -6.50 4.92 14.11
CA GLY A 184 -6.45 6.14 13.31
C GLY A 184 -6.36 5.82 11.82
N LEU A 185 -5.54 4.83 11.43
CA LEU A 185 -5.45 4.34 10.05
C LEU A 185 -6.75 3.69 9.57
N GLU A 186 -7.46 2.91 10.39
CA GLU A 186 -8.79 2.38 10.07
C GLU A 186 -9.78 3.53 9.75
N GLY A 187 -9.78 4.58 10.56
CA GLY A 187 -10.61 5.76 10.34
C GLY A 187 -10.24 6.51 9.06
N LEU A 188 -8.94 6.71 8.81
CA LEU A 188 -8.46 7.34 7.58
C LEU A 188 -8.79 6.51 6.34
N ALA A 189 -8.68 5.19 6.41
CA ALA A 189 -9.01 4.29 5.32
C ALA A 189 -10.50 4.34 4.97
N ALA A 190 -11.37 4.36 5.98
CA ALA A 190 -12.81 4.51 5.78
C ALA A 190 -13.18 5.86 5.11
N LEU A 191 -12.42 6.93 5.38
CA LEU A 191 -12.60 8.24 4.75
C LEU A 191 -12.10 8.32 3.30
N HIS A 192 -11.29 7.35 2.87
CA HIS A 192 -10.76 7.26 1.50
C HIS A 192 -11.27 6.00 0.79
N ASN A 193 -12.44 5.49 1.20
CA ASN A 193 -13.07 4.38 0.50
C ASN A 193 -13.34 4.74 -0.96
N ASP A 194 -12.99 3.84 -1.86
CA ASP A 194 -12.91 3.94 -3.31
C ASP A 194 -12.06 5.12 -3.82
N GLY A 195 -11.10 5.56 -3.00
CA GLY A 195 -10.25 6.71 -3.26
C GLY A 195 -8.78 6.48 -2.93
N LEU A 196 -8.00 7.57 -3.01
CA LEU A 196 -6.56 7.58 -2.74
C LEU A 196 -6.29 8.03 -1.29
N LEU A 197 -5.61 7.21 -0.50
CA LEU A 197 -4.99 7.63 0.76
C LEU A 197 -3.50 7.95 0.56
N ILE A 198 -3.02 9.11 0.99
CA ILE A 198 -1.59 9.46 0.90
C ILE A 198 -0.94 9.45 2.28
N LEU A 199 0.15 8.72 2.44
CA LEU A 199 0.92 8.57 3.68
C LEU A 199 2.42 8.84 3.47
N ASP A 200 2.88 10.01 3.92
CA ASP A 200 4.28 10.41 3.86
C ASP A 200 5.06 9.97 5.12
N GLU A 201 6.38 9.88 5.00
CA GLU A 201 7.34 9.59 6.07
C GLU A 201 7.09 8.24 6.80
N LEU A 202 7.20 7.12 6.07
CA LEU A 202 7.03 5.76 6.63
C LEU A 202 7.90 5.50 7.87
N SER A 203 9.09 6.11 7.94
CA SER A 203 10.02 6.01 9.06
C SER A 203 9.48 6.53 10.40
N GLN A 204 8.42 7.34 10.39
CA GLN A 204 7.78 7.86 11.62
C GLN A 204 6.85 6.85 12.30
N MET A 205 6.54 5.73 11.64
CA MET A 205 5.79 4.62 12.23
C MET A 205 6.70 3.73 13.08
N ASP A 206 6.15 3.14 14.14
CA ASP A 206 6.86 2.09 14.85
C ASP A 206 7.12 0.91 13.89
N SER A 207 8.39 0.56 13.71
CA SER A 207 8.83 -0.62 12.96
C SER A 207 8.06 -1.90 13.26
N ARG A 208 7.57 -2.07 14.50
CA ARG A 208 6.79 -3.24 14.92
C ARG A 208 5.36 -3.25 14.37
N GLU A 209 4.80 -2.08 14.09
CA GLU A 209 3.43 -1.89 13.60
C GLU A 209 3.37 -1.71 12.08
N ALA A 210 4.47 -1.34 11.44
CA ALA A 210 4.53 -1.00 10.02
C ALA A 210 3.96 -2.11 9.10
N GLY A 211 4.38 -3.36 9.31
CA GLY A 211 3.89 -4.50 8.51
C GLY A 211 2.39 -4.74 8.67
N ASP A 212 1.88 -4.64 9.90
CA ASP A 212 0.45 -4.82 10.21
C ASP A 212 -0.40 -3.67 9.64
N ALA A 213 0.12 -2.45 9.69
CA ALA A 213 -0.54 -1.27 9.15
C ALA A 213 -0.69 -1.33 7.62
N ALA A 214 0.40 -1.64 6.90
CA ALA A 214 0.36 -1.84 5.45
C ALA A 214 -0.58 -2.99 5.06
N TYR A 215 -0.55 -4.09 5.82
CA TYR A 215 -1.44 -5.24 5.60
C TYR A 215 -2.92 -4.89 5.82
N LEU A 216 -3.23 -4.13 6.87
CA LEU A 216 -4.57 -3.66 7.18
C LEU A 216 -5.13 -2.79 6.05
N LEU A 217 -4.37 -1.80 5.61
CA LEU A 217 -4.80 -0.89 4.54
C LEU A 217 -5.08 -1.66 3.24
N ALA A 218 -4.17 -2.56 2.85
CA ALA A 218 -4.27 -3.33 1.62
C ALA A 218 -5.35 -4.43 1.65
N ASN A 219 -5.78 -4.91 2.81
CA ASN A 219 -6.84 -5.92 2.91
C ASN A 219 -8.25 -5.34 2.89
N GLY A 220 -8.41 -4.03 3.04
CA GLY A 220 -9.74 -3.43 2.96
C GLY A 220 -10.65 -3.69 4.17
N GLN A 221 -10.12 -4.13 5.32
CA GLN A 221 -10.95 -4.51 6.46
C GLN A 221 -10.32 -4.16 7.81
N GLY A 222 -11.12 -3.51 8.67
CA GLY A 222 -10.75 -3.19 10.04
C GLY A 222 -10.89 -4.38 10.99
N LYS A 223 -10.26 -4.29 12.17
CA LYS A 223 -10.30 -5.37 13.17
C LYS A 223 -11.74 -5.63 13.64
N THR A 224 -12.11 -6.90 13.64
CA THR A 224 -13.41 -7.35 14.17
C THR A 224 -13.44 -7.16 15.69
N ARG A 225 -14.50 -6.51 16.20
CA ARG A 225 -14.68 -6.25 17.63
C ARG A 225 -15.99 -6.85 18.12
N ALA A 226 -16.01 -7.31 19.36
CA ALA A 226 -17.26 -7.65 20.04
C ALA A 226 -18.07 -6.37 20.32
N SER A 227 -19.39 -6.46 20.17
CA SER A 227 -20.33 -5.43 20.58
C SER A 227 -20.54 -5.48 22.09
N ARG A 228 -21.20 -4.44 22.64
CA ARG A 228 -21.56 -4.36 24.07
C ARG A 228 -22.50 -5.50 24.50
N THR A 229 -23.16 -6.17 23.56
CA THR A 229 -24.04 -7.32 23.79
C THR A 229 -23.36 -8.67 23.54
N GLY A 230 -22.04 -8.71 23.32
CA GLY A 230 -21.27 -9.93 23.08
C GLY A 230 -21.38 -10.48 21.66
N THR A 231 -22.17 -9.84 20.78
CA THR A 231 -22.28 -10.19 19.36
C THR A 231 -21.16 -9.55 18.54
N ILE A 232 -20.78 -10.12 17.40
CA ILE A 232 -19.75 -9.54 16.53
C ILE A 232 -20.27 -8.22 15.92
N ARG A 233 -19.56 -7.10 16.12
CA ARG A 233 -19.85 -5.84 15.43
C ARG A 233 -19.34 -5.92 14.00
N LYS A 234 -20.13 -5.48 13.02
CA LYS A 234 -19.71 -5.37 11.62
C LYS A 234 -18.44 -4.52 11.54
N SER A 235 -17.36 -5.10 11.02
CA SER A 235 -16.09 -4.38 10.83
C SER A 235 -16.23 -3.34 9.72
N ALA A 236 -15.50 -2.23 9.85
CA ALA A 236 -15.34 -1.30 8.75
C ALA A 236 -14.68 -2.04 7.58
N GLN A 237 -15.16 -1.78 6.38
CA GLN A 237 -14.59 -2.30 5.14
C GLN A 237 -14.41 -1.15 4.19
N TRP A 238 -13.30 -1.15 3.47
CA TRP A 238 -12.95 -0.18 2.46
C TRP A 238 -12.31 -0.88 1.24
N SER A 239 -12.33 -0.20 0.11
CA SER A 239 -11.47 -0.43 -1.03
C SER A 239 -10.66 0.84 -1.25
N LEU A 240 -9.34 0.81 -1.29
CA LEU A 240 -8.54 2.02 -1.52
C LEU A 240 -7.20 1.68 -2.13
N PHE A 241 -6.63 2.67 -2.81
CA PHE A 241 -5.20 2.69 -3.09
C PHE A 241 -4.53 3.63 -2.12
N PHE A 242 -3.38 3.22 -1.57
CA PHE A 242 -2.56 4.12 -0.76
C PHE A 242 -1.20 4.38 -1.39
N LEU A 243 -0.85 5.66 -1.52
CA LEU A 243 0.44 6.09 -2.06
C LEU A 243 1.30 6.59 -0.91
N SER A 244 2.53 6.11 -0.85
CA SER A 244 3.44 6.36 0.25
C SER A 244 4.83 6.77 -0.21
N ALA A 245 5.59 7.41 0.68
CA ALA A 245 7.00 7.69 0.49
C ALA A 245 7.83 7.46 1.76
N GLY A 246 9.11 7.16 1.57
CA GLY A 246 10.07 6.93 2.65
C GLY A 246 11.50 6.77 2.14
N GLU A 247 12.46 6.79 3.05
CA GLU A 247 13.87 6.52 2.71
C GLU A 247 14.17 5.02 2.59
N GLU A 248 13.48 4.20 3.38
CA GLU A 248 13.66 2.76 3.48
C GLU A 248 12.40 2.03 3.03
N SER A 249 12.55 0.79 2.56
CA SER A 249 11.39 -0.07 2.25
C SER A 249 10.65 -0.48 3.52
N LEU A 250 9.41 -0.95 3.36
CA LEU A 250 8.66 -1.59 4.45
C LEU A 250 9.46 -2.74 5.08
N SER A 251 10.09 -3.57 4.24
CA SER A 251 10.91 -4.71 4.68
C SER A 251 12.12 -4.26 5.52
N ALA A 252 12.79 -3.18 5.12
CA ALA A 252 13.95 -2.64 5.83
C ALA A 252 13.54 -2.02 7.17
N LEU A 253 12.40 -1.31 7.22
CA LEU A 253 11.86 -0.76 8.45
C LEU A 253 11.50 -1.86 9.47
N MET A 254 10.81 -2.92 9.02
CA MET A 254 10.46 -4.06 9.88
C MET A 254 11.72 -4.77 10.43
N ALA A 255 12.76 -4.91 9.59
CA ALA A 255 14.01 -5.55 9.97
C ALA A 255 14.71 -4.85 11.16
N LYS A 256 14.52 -3.53 11.36
CA LYS A 256 15.06 -2.80 12.53
C LYS A 256 14.57 -3.34 13.88
N SER A 257 13.38 -3.94 13.90
CA SER A 257 12.81 -4.61 15.09
C SER A 257 12.99 -6.13 15.09
N GLY A 258 13.82 -6.67 14.18
CA GLY A 258 14.02 -8.12 14.02
C GLY A 258 12.81 -8.85 13.44
N GLN A 259 11.82 -8.12 12.91
CA GLN A 259 10.70 -8.71 12.19
C GLN A 259 11.11 -9.01 10.75
N ARG A 260 10.61 -10.12 10.21
CA ARG A 260 10.75 -10.46 8.78
C ARG A 260 9.46 -10.11 8.08
N SER A 261 9.54 -9.39 6.97
CA SER A 261 8.45 -9.27 6.02
C SER A 261 8.22 -10.62 5.35
N ASN A 262 6.96 -10.98 5.13
CA ASN A 262 6.63 -12.06 4.21
C ASN A 262 6.34 -11.48 2.81
N ALA A 263 6.47 -12.32 1.77
CA ALA A 263 6.19 -11.90 0.38
C ALA A 263 4.77 -11.31 0.23
N GLY A 264 3.81 -11.79 1.01
CA GLY A 264 2.44 -11.28 1.02
C GLY A 264 2.30 -9.82 1.48
N GLN A 265 3.17 -9.34 2.38
CA GLN A 265 3.19 -7.95 2.83
C GLN A 265 3.88 -7.05 1.81
N GLU A 266 4.96 -7.52 1.18
CA GLU A 266 5.72 -6.76 0.17
C GLU A 266 4.92 -6.56 -1.13
N ILE A 267 4.11 -7.53 -1.56
CA ILE A 267 3.25 -7.34 -2.76
C ILE A 267 2.04 -6.41 -2.50
N ARG A 268 1.68 -6.22 -1.23
CA ARG A 268 0.57 -5.33 -0.84
C ARG A 268 0.99 -3.87 -0.85
N LEU A 269 2.26 -3.59 -0.61
CA LEU A 269 2.88 -2.27 -0.74
C LEU A 269 4.07 -2.36 -1.69
N ALA A 270 3.83 -2.12 -2.97
CA ALA A 270 4.87 -2.21 -3.99
C ALA A 270 5.90 -1.08 -3.83
N ASP A 271 7.12 -1.43 -3.41
CA ASP A 271 8.24 -0.51 -3.24
C ASP A 271 8.85 -0.14 -4.61
N ILE A 272 8.67 1.10 -5.05
CA ILE A 272 9.19 1.63 -6.31
C ILE A 272 10.39 2.53 -6.00
N GLU A 273 11.52 2.32 -6.67
CA GLU A 273 12.66 3.25 -6.57
C GLU A 273 12.27 4.63 -7.09
N ALA A 274 12.41 5.62 -6.22
CA ALA A 274 12.03 7.00 -6.47
C ALA A 274 12.95 7.65 -7.50
N ASP A 275 14.24 7.29 -7.52
CA ASP A 275 15.13 7.73 -8.60
C ASP A 275 14.68 7.11 -9.93
N ALA A 276 14.48 7.96 -10.93
CA ALA A 276 14.11 7.55 -12.27
C ALA A 276 15.33 7.09 -13.11
N GLY A 277 16.54 7.09 -12.53
CA GLY A 277 17.77 6.64 -13.18
C GLY A 277 18.47 7.72 -14.00
N CYS A 278 18.00 8.97 -13.94
CA CYS A 278 18.56 10.10 -14.68
C CYS A 278 19.39 11.06 -13.80
N ALA A 279 19.76 10.64 -12.58
CA ALA A 279 20.47 11.46 -11.60
C ALA A 279 19.76 12.79 -11.24
N MET A 280 18.42 12.79 -11.37
CA MET A 280 17.55 13.94 -11.09
C MET A 280 16.44 13.58 -10.10
N GLY A 281 16.59 12.50 -9.34
CA GLY A 281 15.55 11.99 -8.44
C GLY A 281 14.36 11.45 -9.24
N ILE A 282 13.14 11.84 -8.86
CA ILE A 282 11.89 11.40 -9.54
C ILE A 282 11.71 11.92 -10.97
N PHE A 283 12.63 12.72 -11.50
CA PHE A 283 12.49 13.35 -12.82
C PHE A 283 13.40 12.68 -13.86
N GLU A 284 12.86 12.48 -15.05
CA GLU A 284 13.55 12.14 -16.29
C GLU A 284 13.77 13.39 -17.16
N THR A 285 12.89 14.38 -17.05
CA THR A 285 12.96 15.65 -17.77
C THR A 285 12.56 16.81 -16.88
N ILE A 286 13.26 17.94 -17.03
CA ILE A 286 12.99 19.18 -16.27
C ILE A 286 12.18 20.21 -17.05
N HIS A 287 11.79 19.90 -18.30
CA HIS A 287 11.08 20.81 -19.20
C HIS A 287 11.76 22.19 -19.33
N ASP A 288 11.04 23.26 -19.01
CA ASP A 288 11.45 24.66 -19.04
C ASP A 288 12.03 25.15 -17.70
N GLN A 289 12.29 24.26 -16.75
CA GLN A 289 12.82 24.60 -15.44
C GLN A 289 14.36 24.65 -15.45
N LEU A 290 14.92 25.43 -14.53
CA LEU A 290 16.38 25.63 -14.43
C LEU A 290 17.14 24.41 -13.89
N SER A 291 16.48 23.59 -13.07
CA SER A 291 17.06 22.43 -12.41
C SER A 291 15.97 21.52 -11.82
N PRO A 292 16.30 20.27 -11.46
CA PRO A 292 15.40 19.38 -10.72
C PRO A 292 14.84 20.03 -9.44
N ALA A 293 15.69 20.77 -8.71
CA ALA A 293 15.26 21.47 -7.49
C ALA A 293 14.26 22.61 -7.80
N SER A 294 14.50 23.38 -8.87
CA SER A 294 13.58 24.42 -9.34
C SER A 294 12.24 23.79 -9.73
N MET A 295 12.26 22.67 -10.45
CA MET A 295 11.05 21.97 -10.86
C MET A 295 10.24 21.46 -9.65
N ALA A 296 10.89 20.88 -8.65
CA ALA A 296 10.23 20.45 -7.42
C ALA A 296 9.58 21.62 -6.67
N LEU A 297 10.22 22.79 -6.63
CA LEU A 297 9.66 24.01 -6.04
C LEU A 297 8.47 24.54 -6.83
N SER A 298 8.56 24.58 -8.16
CA SER A 298 7.46 24.98 -9.05
C SER A 298 6.25 24.07 -8.88
N LEU A 299 6.43 22.74 -8.88
CA LEU A 299 5.35 21.78 -8.62
C LEU A 299 4.74 21.98 -7.23
N LYS A 300 5.55 22.20 -6.18
CA LYS A 300 5.03 22.51 -4.84
C LYS A 300 4.19 23.80 -4.83
N GLN A 301 4.62 24.83 -5.56
CA GLN A 301 3.87 26.07 -5.69
C GLN A 301 2.54 25.85 -6.45
N PHE A 302 2.59 25.25 -7.63
CA PHE A 302 1.40 25.02 -8.44
C PHE A 302 0.37 24.14 -7.75
N THR A 303 0.79 23.04 -7.12
CA THR A 303 -0.12 22.15 -6.36
C THR A 303 -0.75 22.83 -5.14
N SER A 304 -0.19 23.95 -4.65
CA SER A 304 -0.81 24.77 -3.59
C SER A 304 -1.80 25.83 -4.12
N GLN A 305 -1.77 26.10 -5.43
CA GLN A 305 -2.62 27.07 -6.11
C GLN A 305 -3.77 26.39 -6.86
N TYR A 306 -3.50 25.24 -7.49
CA TYR A 306 -4.41 24.51 -8.35
C TYR A 306 -4.55 23.08 -7.82
N TYR A 307 -5.74 22.73 -7.33
CA TYR A 307 -6.01 21.40 -6.78
C TYR A 307 -7.50 21.05 -6.79
N GLY A 308 -7.81 19.75 -6.71
CA GLY A 308 -9.14 19.18 -6.53
C GLY A 308 -10.10 19.22 -7.72
N VAL A 309 -9.80 20.06 -8.71
CA VAL A 309 -10.65 20.22 -9.91
C VAL A 309 -10.64 18.97 -10.80
N ILE A 310 -9.50 18.30 -10.92
CA ILE A 310 -9.35 17.10 -11.75
C ILE A 310 -10.14 15.93 -11.16
N GLY A 311 -10.02 15.67 -9.85
CA GLY A 311 -10.69 14.55 -9.19
C GLY A 311 -12.21 14.66 -9.28
N MET A 312 -12.76 15.87 -9.14
CA MET A 312 -14.20 16.08 -9.27
C MET A 312 -14.72 15.86 -10.69
N GLU A 313 -14.02 16.40 -11.70
CA GLU A 313 -14.43 16.19 -13.09
C GLU A 313 -14.22 14.73 -13.53
N TRP A 314 -13.16 14.07 -13.04
CA TRP A 314 -12.95 12.65 -13.20
C TRP A 314 -14.14 11.83 -12.68
N LEU A 315 -14.62 12.08 -11.46
CA LEU A 315 -15.78 11.39 -10.91
C LEU A 315 -17.02 11.59 -11.80
N ASN A 316 -17.28 12.82 -12.25
CA ASN A 316 -18.40 13.10 -13.17
C ASN A 316 -18.30 12.24 -14.45
N LYS A 317 -17.12 12.16 -15.05
CA LYS A 317 -16.88 11.38 -16.28
C LYS A 317 -17.02 9.88 -16.04
N VAL A 318 -16.43 9.35 -14.97
CA VAL A 318 -16.47 7.92 -14.61
C VAL A 318 -17.91 7.49 -14.35
N VAL A 319 -18.66 8.24 -13.55
CA VAL A 319 -20.07 7.93 -13.24
C VAL A 319 -20.92 7.97 -14.52
N THR A 320 -20.74 9.01 -15.36
CA THR A 320 -21.50 9.16 -16.61
C THR A 320 -21.22 8.04 -17.62
N HIS A 321 -19.97 7.58 -17.71
CA HIS A 321 -19.52 6.63 -18.74
C HIS A 321 -19.28 5.22 -18.20
N ARG A 322 -19.71 4.92 -16.97
CA ARG A 322 -19.36 3.70 -16.22
C ARG A 322 -19.47 2.41 -17.04
N GLN A 323 -20.56 2.21 -17.77
CA GLN A 323 -20.77 1.00 -18.57
C GLN A 323 -19.82 0.88 -19.77
N LYS A 324 -19.40 2.02 -20.35
CA LYS A 324 -18.54 2.05 -21.54
C LYS A 324 -17.06 1.86 -21.17
N ILE A 325 -16.64 2.32 -20.00
CA ILE A 325 -15.23 2.27 -19.59
C ILE A 325 -14.79 0.90 -19.07
N VAL A 326 -15.70 0.05 -18.56
CA VAL A 326 -15.33 -1.27 -18.01
C VAL A 326 -14.53 -2.10 -19.02
N ARG A 327 -15.03 -2.21 -20.26
CA ARG A 327 -14.31 -2.95 -21.31
C ARG A 327 -12.94 -2.35 -21.59
N PHE A 328 -12.85 -1.03 -21.69
CA PHE A 328 -11.57 -0.35 -21.90
C PHE A 328 -10.56 -0.66 -20.78
N ILE A 329 -11.01 -0.63 -19.52
CA ILE A 329 -10.15 -0.92 -18.37
C ILE A 329 -9.70 -2.38 -18.41
N THR A 330 -10.61 -3.33 -18.65
CA THR A 330 -10.28 -4.76 -18.71
C THR A 330 -9.30 -5.06 -19.85
N ASP A 331 -9.53 -4.51 -21.05
CA ASP A 331 -8.66 -4.69 -22.21
C ASP A 331 -7.27 -4.08 -21.95
N THR A 332 -7.21 -2.89 -21.32
CA THR A 332 -5.93 -2.25 -20.97
C THR A 332 -5.18 -3.03 -19.89
N ILE A 333 -5.89 -3.58 -18.90
CA ILE A 333 -5.28 -4.43 -17.87
C ILE A 333 -4.64 -5.67 -18.50
N GLN A 334 -5.37 -6.33 -19.39
CA GLN A 334 -4.87 -7.52 -20.08
C GLN A 334 -3.64 -7.20 -20.92
N ASN A 335 -3.71 -6.15 -21.75
CA ASN A 335 -2.58 -5.73 -22.60
C ASN A 335 -1.34 -5.38 -21.79
N PHE A 336 -1.50 -4.70 -20.65
CA PHE A 336 -0.37 -4.36 -19.77
C PHE A 336 0.26 -5.61 -19.15
N VAL A 337 -0.57 -6.52 -18.62
CA VAL A 337 -0.09 -7.78 -18.05
C VAL A 337 0.67 -8.59 -19.09
N ASP A 338 0.12 -8.71 -20.31
CA ASP A 338 0.77 -9.46 -21.40
C ASP A 338 2.09 -8.81 -21.86
N ALA A 339 2.24 -7.49 -21.71
CA ALA A 339 3.47 -6.78 -22.06
C ALA A 339 4.60 -6.99 -21.04
N VAL A 340 4.27 -7.04 -19.74
CA VAL A 340 5.29 -7.01 -18.66
C VAL A 340 5.54 -8.35 -17.98
N ILE A 341 4.63 -9.32 -18.11
CA ILE A 341 4.73 -10.61 -17.43
C ILE A 341 5.41 -11.66 -18.32
N GLN A 342 6.41 -12.34 -17.75
CA GLN A 342 7.03 -13.52 -18.35
C GLN A 342 6.19 -14.79 -18.14
N PRO A 343 6.27 -15.81 -19.02
CA PRO A 343 5.43 -17.02 -18.95
C PRO A 343 5.50 -17.81 -17.63
N ASP A 344 6.60 -17.70 -16.89
CA ASP A 344 6.89 -18.39 -15.63
C ASP A 344 6.69 -17.52 -14.39
N ALA A 345 6.17 -16.29 -14.55
CA ALA A 345 5.96 -15.39 -13.43
C ALA A 345 5.00 -15.99 -12.39
N THR A 346 5.33 -15.79 -11.12
CA THR A 346 4.49 -16.26 -10.02
C THR A 346 3.16 -15.49 -9.98
N GLY A 347 2.11 -16.12 -9.45
CA GLY A 347 0.81 -15.46 -9.26
C GLY A 347 0.87 -14.21 -8.38
N GLN A 348 1.92 -14.07 -7.55
CA GLN A 348 2.18 -12.86 -6.78
C GLN A 348 2.57 -11.68 -7.66
N ILE A 349 3.48 -11.88 -8.62
CA ILE A 349 3.93 -10.85 -9.56
C ILE A 349 2.77 -10.43 -10.47
N ILE A 350 1.97 -11.40 -10.95
CA ILE A 350 0.78 -11.13 -11.77
C ILE A 350 -0.20 -10.21 -11.02
N ARG A 351 -0.45 -10.46 -9.73
CA ARG A 351 -1.35 -9.63 -8.92
C ARG A 351 -0.84 -8.19 -8.76
N VAL A 352 0.47 -8.00 -8.63
CA VAL A 352 1.07 -6.66 -8.58
C VAL A 352 0.96 -5.98 -9.94
N ALA A 353 1.31 -6.68 -11.03
CA ALA A 353 1.20 -6.16 -12.39
C ALA A 353 -0.21 -5.68 -12.73
N ARG A 354 -1.26 -6.43 -12.34
CA ARG A 354 -2.65 -5.99 -12.51
C ARG A 354 -2.97 -4.66 -11.82
N ARG A 355 -2.39 -4.41 -10.63
CA ARG A 355 -2.56 -3.13 -9.92
C ARG A 355 -1.87 -1.99 -10.68
N PHE A 356 -0.64 -2.19 -11.17
CA PHE A 356 0.05 -1.23 -12.04
C PHE A 356 -0.75 -0.98 -13.34
N ALA A 357 -1.35 -2.03 -13.89
CA ALA A 357 -2.18 -1.94 -15.09
C ALA A 357 -3.46 -1.13 -14.88
N LEU A 358 -4.09 -1.22 -13.70
CA LEU A 358 -5.21 -0.34 -13.35
C LEU A 358 -4.78 1.13 -13.28
N VAL A 359 -3.57 1.39 -12.78
CA VAL A 359 -2.97 2.73 -12.79
C VAL A 359 -2.78 3.24 -14.21
N ALA A 360 -2.19 2.43 -15.10
CA ALA A 360 -2.07 2.76 -16.53
C ALA A 360 -3.45 3.08 -17.16
N ALA A 361 -4.44 2.21 -16.96
CA ALA A 361 -5.78 2.38 -17.50
C ALA A 361 -6.46 3.68 -17.01
N ALA A 362 -6.24 4.05 -15.75
CA ALA A 362 -6.77 5.27 -15.18
C ALA A 362 -6.19 6.53 -15.84
N GLY A 363 -4.88 6.55 -16.08
CA GLY A 363 -4.24 7.67 -16.76
C GLY A 363 -4.62 7.78 -18.25
N GLU A 364 -4.69 6.65 -18.97
CA GLU A 364 -5.17 6.66 -20.36
C GLU A 364 -6.63 7.16 -20.47
N LEU A 365 -7.51 6.77 -19.53
CA LEU A 365 -8.85 7.32 -19.45
C LEU A 365 -8.86 8.82 -19.14
N ALA A 366 -7.98 9.28 -18.25
CA ALA A 366 -7.90 10.70 -17.90
C ALA A 366 -7.54 11.55 -19.13
N SER A 367 -6.61 11.07 -19.96
CA SER A 367 -6.27 11.70 -21.24
C SER A 367 -7.43 11.68 -22.22
N ARG A 368 -8.14 10.55 -22.35
CA ARG A 368 -9.34 10.43 -23.21
C ARG A 368 -10.48 11.34 -22.78
N PHE A 369 -10.59 11.64 -21.48
CA PHE A 369 -11.55 12.61 -20.96
C PHE A 369 -11.08 14.07 -21.05
N GLY A 370 -9.86 14.32 -21.54
CA GLY A 370 -9.30 15.66 -21.65
C GLY A 370 -8.89 16.28 -20.31
N LEU A 371 -8.67 15.46 -19.28
CA LEU A 371 -8.24 15.91 -17.96
C LEU A 371 -6.72 16.08 -17.87
N THR A 372 -5.98 15.38 -18.74
CA THR A 372 -4.54 15.56 -18.95
C THR A 372 -4.26 15.88 -20.42
N GLY A 373 -3.07 16.39 -20.71
CA GLY A 373 -2.54 16.65 -22.04
C GLY A 373 -1.63 15.53 -22.55
N TRP A 374 -1.68 14.35 -21.95
CA TRP A 374 -0.81 13.23 -22.31
C TRP A 374 -1.20 12.62 -23.66
N LYS A 375 -0.19 12.11 -24.36
CA LYS A 375 -0.40 11.31 -25.57
C LYS A 375 -0.83 9.90 -25.18
N GLU A 376 -1.53 9.21 -26.09
CA GLU A 376 -1.85 7.79 -25.91
C GLU A 376 -0.57 6.98 -25.66
N GLY A 377 -0.58 6.16 -24.60
CA GLY A 377 0.54 5.34 -24.18
C GLY A 377 1.46 5.98 -23.13
N GLU A 378 1.32 7.27 -22.81
CA GLU A 378 2.14 7.94 -21.79
C GLU A 378 1.95 7.32 -20.40
N SER A 379 0.70 7.09 -20.00
CA SER A 379 0.41 6.49 -18.68
C SER A 379 0.80 5.02 -18.64
N PHE A 380 0.59 4.31 -19.76
CA PHE A 380 1.05 2.94 -19.92
C PHE A 380 2.56 2.82 -19.74
N ALA A 381 3.34 3.62 -20.46
CA ALA A 381 4.81 3.61 -20.37
C ALA A 381 5.31 4.02 -18.97
N ALA A 382 4.66 5.01 -18.34
CA ALA A 382 5.00 5.41 -16.98
C ALA A 382 4.77 4.27 -15.98
N ALA A 383 3.63 3.58 -16.07
CA ALA A 383 3.33 2.43 -15.22
C ALA A 383 4.27 1.25 -15.48
N GLU A 384 4.66 1.01 -16.74
CA GLU A 384 5.63 -0.01 -17.12
C GLU A 384 7.02 0.28 -16.55
N ASN A 385 7.49 1.53 -16.63
CA ASN A 385 8.76 1.96 -16.02
C ASN A 385 8.75 1.81 -14.49
N CYS A 386 7.64 2.17 -13.84
CA CYS A 386 7.51 1.99 -12.39
C CYS A 386 7.38 0.50 -12.00
N PHE A 387 6.70 -0.32 -12.81
CA PHE A 387 6.60 -1.76 -12.60
C PHE A 387 7.96 -2.44 -12.75
N THR A 388 8.73 -2.08 -13.78
CA THR A 388 10.07 -2.60 -14.01
C THR A 388 11.00 -2.24 -12.84
N ALA A 389 10.98 -0.98 -12.39
CA ALA A 389 11.76 -0.56 -11.22
C ALA A 389 11.37 -1.32 -9.93
N TRP A 390 10.08 -1.64 -9.76
CA TRP A 390 9.63 -2.51 -8.67
C TRP A 390 10.12 -3.95 -8.85
N LEU A 391 9.99 -4.52 -10.05
CA LEU A 391 10.36 -5.90 -10.36
C LEU A 391 11.87 -6.13 -10.20
N ASP A 392 12.71 -5.18 -10.62
CA ASP A 392 14.16 -5.22 -10.44
C ASP A 392 14.54 -5.25 -8.95
N ALA A 393 13.87 -4.44 -8.13
CA ALA A 393 14.09 -4.40 -6.68
C ALA A 393 13.52 -5.65 -5.96
N PHE A 394 12.39 -6.18 -6.43
CA PHE A 394 11.72 -7.35 -5.87
C PHE A 394 12.44 -8.66 -6.26
N GLY A 395 12.97 -8.71 -7.49
CA GLY A 395 13.55 -9.87 -8.17
C GLY A 395 12.57 -10.55 -9.13
N ALA A 396 12.98 -10.70 -10.40
CA ALA A 396 12.16 -11.26 -11.49
C ALA A 396 11.61 -12.67 -11.20
N ASP A 397 12.36 -13.50 -10.47
CA ASP A 397 12.01 -14.91 -10.27
C ASP A 397 11.05 -15.16 -9.09
N GLY A 398 10.67 -14.14 -8.33
CA GLY A 398 9.89 -14.32 -7.08
C GLY A 398 10.62 -15.11 -5.97
N ASN A 399 11.87 -15.49 -6.21
CA ASN A 399 12.72 -16.33 -5.34
C ASN A 399 13.51 -15.52 -4.29
N ARG A 400 12.97 -14.40 -3.79
CA ARG A 400 13.65 -13.61 -2.74
C ARG A 400 13.81 -14.40 -1.44
N GLU A 401 12.81 -15.22 -1.11
CA GLU A 401 12.89 -16.13 0.03
C GLU A 401 14.02 -17.14 -0.17
N ASP A 402 14.12 -17.74 -1.36
CA ASP A 402 15.22 -18.65 -1.71
C ASP A 402 16.57 -17.95 -1.66
N ARG A 403 16.73 -16.77 -2.26
CA ARG A 403 17.97 -15.97 -2.18
C ARG A 403 18.33 -15.61 -0.74
N ALA A 404 17.36 -15.27 0.10
CA ALA A 404 17.59 -14.98 1.52
C ALA A 404 18.01 -16.23 2.30
N ILE A 405 17.41 -17.39 2.01
CA ILE A 405 17.83 -18.69 2.56
C ILE A 405 19.28 -18.99 2.18
N MET A 406 19.61 -18.82 0.90
CA MET A 406 20.94 -19.09 0.36
C MET A 406 21.98 -18.14 0.95
N ALA A 407 21.69 -16.83 1.01
CA ALA A 407 22.55 -15.85 1.66
C ALA A 407 22.77 -16.16 3.16
N GLN A 408 21.72 -16.55 3.89
CA GLN A 408 21.82 -16.93 5.31
C GLN A 408 22.73 -18.15 5.50
N VAL A 409 22.58 -19.17 4.67
CA VAL A 409 23.41 -20.38 4.71
C VAL A 409 24.86 -20.05 4.35
N ARG A 410 25.11 -19.23 3.32
CA ARG A 410 26.46 -18.80 2.95
C ARG A 410 27.13 -18.01 4.08
N ALA A 411 26.45 -17.02 4.64
CA ALA A 411 26.95 -16.20 5.75
C ALA A 411 27.33 -17.06 6.98
N PHE A 412 26.56 -18.12 7.25
CA PHE A 412 26.90 -19.08 8.30
C PHE A 412 28.25 -19.76 8.03
N PHE A 413 28.48 -20.26 6.81
CA PHE A 413 29.74 -20.92 6.47
C PHE A 413 30.92 -19.95 6.39
N GLU A 414 30.73 -18.73 5.91
CA GLU A 414 31.77 -17.69 5.92
C GLU A 414 32.21 -17.34 7.35
N SER A 415 31.24 -17.23 8.26
CA SER A 415 31.51 -16.85 9.66
C SER A 415 32.04 -17.98 10.52
N HIS A 416 31.72 -19.24 10.19
CA HIS A 416 31.90 -20.39 11.09
C HIS A 416 32.61 -21.60 10.48
N GLY A 417 32.84 -21.62 9.17
CA GLY A 417 33.39 -22.76 8.44
C GLY A 417 34.80 -23.20 8.88
N ALA A 418 35.58 -22.30 9.50
CA ALA A 418 36.90 -22.62 10.03
C ALA A 418 36.91 -22.98 11.53
N SER A 419 35.93 -22.51 12.31
CA SER A 419 36.00 -22.50 13.78
C SER A 419 35.01 -23.44 14.47
N ARG A 420 33.91 -23.82 13.80
CA ARG A 420 32.84 -24.64 14.39
C ARG A 420 32.71 -26.04 13.79
N PHE A 421 33.61 -26.44 12.89
CA PHE A 421 33.59 -27.75 12.22
C PHE A 421 34.82 -28.58 12.55
N ASP A 422 34.59 -29.84 12.93
CA ASP A 422 35.63 -30.79 13.31
C ASP A 422 36.02 -31.71 12.14
N SER A 423 37.23 -32.27 12.13
CA SER A 423 37.62 -33.23 11.10
C SER A 423 36.87 -34.55 11.29
N ALA A 424 36.17 -35.04 10.26
CA ALA A 424 35.49 -36.34 10.33
C ALA A 424 36.47 -37.53 10.50
N ASN A 425 37.70 -37.37 10.01
CA ASN A 425 38.76 -38.41 10.05
C ASN A 425 39.53 -38.41 11.38
N HIS A 426 39.71 -37.24 11.99
CA HIS A 426 40.44 -37.04 13.24
C HIS A 426 39.67 -36.14 14.22
N PRO A 427 38.46 -36.53 14.65
CA PRO A 427 37.63 -35.66 15.48
C PRO A 427 38.15 -35.60 16.92
N ASN A 428 37.81 -34.50 17.61
CA ASN A 428 38.21 -34.17 18.99
C ASN A 428 39.72 -33.96 19.19
N ASN A 429 40.48 -33.69 18.13
CA ASN A 429 41.90 -33.32 18.24
C ASN A 429 42.10 -31.87 18.71
N GLU A 430 41.12 -31.00 18.49
CA GLU A 430 41.16 -29.58 18.85
C GLU A 430 39.92 -29.18 19.64
N LYS A 431 40.07 -28.15 20.49
CA LYS A 431 38.95 -27.61 21.27
C LYS A 431 38.04 -26.79 20.36
N ILE A 432 36.87 -27.34 20.01
CA ILE A 432 35.85 -26.65 19.23
C ILE A 432 34.72 -26.20 20.14
N ILE A 433 34.46 -24.89 20.17
CA ILE A 433 33.37 -24.29 20.93
C ILE A 433 32.11 -24.26 20.05
N ASN A 434 30.96 -24.67 20.60
CA ASN A 434 29.67 -24.68 19.89
C ASN A 434 29.71 -25.40 18.53
N ARG A 435 30.27 -26.61 18.50
CA ARG A 435 30.47 -27.42 17.28
C ARG A 435 29.19 -27.49 16.43
N ALA A 436 29.27 -26.98 15.21
CA ALA A 436 28.22 -26.96 14.21
C ALA A 436 28.12 -28.28 13.43
N GLY A 437 29.24 -28.99 13.30
CA GLY A 437 29.28 -30.23 12.53
C GLY A 437 30.70 -30.74 12.28
N PHE A 438 30.85 -31.46 11.17
CA PHE A 438 32.10 -32.06 10.72
C PHE A 438 32.44 -31.61 9.30
N TYR A 439 33.70 -31.68 8.91
CA TYR A 439 34.11 -31.55 7.51
C TYR A 439 34.95 -32.75 7.08
N GLN A 440 34.92 -33.03 5.78
CA GLN A 440 35.85 -33.92 5.11
C GLN A 440 36.51 -33.16 3.96
N THR A 441 37.79 -33.40 3.74
CA THR A 441 38.48 -32.86 2.57
C THR A 441 38.31 -33.84 1.41
N ASP A 442 37.87 -33.34 0.26
CA ASP A 442 37.80 -34.13 -0.97
C ASP A 442 39.17 -34.27 -1.66
N SER A 443 39.20 -34.95 -2.80
CA SER A 443 40.43 -35.18 -3.58
C SER A 443 41.06 -33.90 -4.15
N GLU A 444 40.30 -32.80 -4.22
CA GLU A 444 40.75 -31.51 -4.73
C GLU A 444 41.19 -30.56 -3.60
N GLY A 445 41.13 -31.01 -2.34
CA GLY A 445 41.51 -30.20 -1.18
C GLY A 445 40.39 -29.33 -0.64
N LEU A 446 39.17 -29.42 -1.17
CA LEU A 446 38.02 -28.63 -0.74
C LEU A 446 37.31 -29.28 0.44
N ARG A 447 36.79 -28.44 1.35
CA ARG A 447 36.04 -28.90 2.52
C ARG A 447 34.58 -29.17 2.15
N ILE A 448 34.16 -30.41 2.29
CA ILE A 448 32.75 -30.83 2.29
C ILE A 448 32.23 -30.72 3.72
N TYR A 449 31.31 -29.79 3.94
CA TYR A 449 30.73 -29.54 5.26
C TYR A 449 29.54 -30.44 5.55
N MET A 450 29.44 -30.91 6.80
CA MET A 450 28.38 -31.80 7.28
C MET A 450 27.80 -31.23 8.58
N VAL A 451 26.62 -30.63 8.51
CA VAL A 451 26.00 -29.89 9.62
C VAL A 451 25.12 -30.80 10.48
N LEU A 452 25.21 -30.66 11.80
CA LEU A 452 24.37 -31.40 12.75
C LEU A 452 22.90 -30.97 12.64
N THR A 453 21.97 -31.91 12.88
CA THR A 453 20.52 -31.67 12.67
C THR A 453 19.97 -30.49 13.49
N GLU A 454 20.35 -30.36 14.76
CA GLU A 454 19.89 -29.24 15.60
C GLU A 454 20.46 -27.89 15.17
N VAL A 455 21.72 -27.85 14.73
CA VAL A 455 22.35 -26.63 14.21
C VAL A 455 21.71 -26.24 12.88
N TYR A 456 21.47 -27.21 12.01
CA TYR A 456 20.75 -26.99 10.77
C TYR A 456 19.37 -26.38 11.01
N LYS A 457 18.59 -26.93 11.96
CA LYS A 457 17.25 -26.43 12.29
C LYS A 457 17.27 -25.07 12.97
N ASN A 458 18.11 -24.88 13.98
CA ASN A 458 18.03 -23.72 14.88
C ASN A 458 18.88 -22.52 14.40
N GLU A 459 19.85 -22.74 13.51
CA GLU A 459 20.74 -21.69 12.99
C GLU A 459 20.56 -21.50 11.48
N LEU A 460 20.73 -22.55 10.67
CA LEU A 460 20.62 -22.42 9.20
C LEU A 460 19.17 -22.23 8.73
N CYS A 461 18.20 -22.88 9.37
CA CYS A 461 16.77 -22.70 9.06
C CYS A 461 16.11 -21.61 9.92
N LYS A 462 16.88 -20.86 10.71
CA LYS A 462 16.30 -19.88 11.65
C LYS A 462 15.42 -18.89 10.91
N GLY A 463 14.16 -18.82 11.35
CA GLY A 463 13.13 -17.94 10.79
C GLY A 463 12.58 -18.33 9.41
N PHE A 464 12.81 -19.56 8.95
CA PHE A 464 12.21 -20.16 7.75
C PHE A 464 11.64 -21.55 8.08
N ASP A 465 10.68 -22.03 7.28
CA ASP A 465 10.23 -23.42 7.40
C ASP A 465 11.33 -24.38 6.93
N GLN A 466 11.64 -25.38 7.74
CA GLN A 466 12.74 -26.31 7.49
C GLN A 466 12.57 -27.07 6.15
N ARG A 467 11.34 -27.45 5.77
CA ARG A 467 11.11 -28.18 4.52
C ARG A 467 11.38 -27.28 3.32
N THR A 468 10.98 -26.02 3.41
CA THR A 468 11.26 -24.99 2.40
C THR A 468 12.76 -24.81 2.22
N VAL A 469 13.51 -24.55 3.30
CA VAL A 469 14.98 -24.43 3.26
C VAL A 469 15.64 -25.66 2.66
N THR A 470 15.24 -26.86 3.10
CA THR A 470 15.79 -28.12 2.57
C THR A 470 15.50 -28.26 1.08
N LYS A 471 14.29 -27.95 0.62
CA LYS A 471 13.91 -28.01 -0.79
C LYS A 471 14.74 -27.03 -1.63
N THR A 472 14.85 -25.78 -1.20
CA THR A 472 15.65 -24.74 -1.88
C THR A 472 17.10 -25.16 -2.03
N LEU A 473 17.73 -25.63 -0.95
CA LEU A 473 19.13 -26.05 -0.98
C LEU A 473 19.36 -27.31 -1.82
N LEU A 474 18.39 -28.23 -1.89
CA LEU A 474 18.46 -29.38 -2.79
C LEU A 474 18.32 -28.96 -4.26
N GLN A 475 17.38 -28.06 -4.57
CA GLN A 475 17.15 -27.56 -5.93
C GLN A 475 18.36 -26.80 -6.46
N ALA A 476 19.00 -25.97 -5.62
CA ALA A 476 20.24 -25.27 -5.96
C ALA A 476 21.48 -26.20 -5.94
N GLY A 477 21.34 -27.45 -5.50
CA GLY A 477 22.44 -28.40 -5.39
C GLY A 477 23.47 -28.07 -4.30
N TRP A 478 23.13 -27.18 -3.36
CA TRP A 478 23.94 -26.85 -2.18
C TRP A 478 23.91 -27.97 -1.15
N LEU A 479 22.81 -28.72 -1.08
CA LEU A 479 22.67 -29.91 -0.26
C LEU A 479 22.76 -31.18 -1.12
N LYS A 480 23.56 -32.15 -0.69
CA LYS A 480 23.67 -33.46 -1.34
C LYS A 480 22.60 -34.40 -0.77
N PRO A 481 21.69 -34.98 -1.58
CA PRO A 481 20.76 -35.99 -1.09
C PRO A 481 21.48 -37.29 -0.71
N ALA A 482 20.92 -38.03 0.23
CA ALA A 482 21.38 -39.37 0.61
C ALA A 482 20.92 -40.42 -0.41
N PRO A 483 21.59 -41.60 -0.48
CA PRO A 483 21.25 -42.65 -1.44
C PRO A 483 19.81 -43.18 -1.32
N ASP A 484 19.19 -43.02 -0.16
CA ASP A 484 17.79 -43.40 0.13
C ASP A 484 16.77 -42.30 -0.21
N GLY A 485 17.22 -41.20 -0.83
CA GLY A 485 16.40 -40.04 -1.19
C GLY A 485 16.16 -39.05 -0.05
N ASN A 486 16.66 -39.31 1.17
CA ASN A 486 16.53 -38.37 2.27
C ASN A 486 17.49 -37.18 2.11
N ALA A 487 17.11 -36.01 2.64
CA ALA A 487 17.97 -34.83 2.65
C ALA A 487 19.15 -34.91 3.64
N SER A 488 19.14 -35.89 4.55
CA SER A 488 20.15 -36.05 5.60
C SER A 488 20.81 -37.43 5.53
N HIS A 489 22.09 -37.48 5.89
CA HIS A 489 22.95 -38.66 5.86
C HIS A 489 23.24 -39.17 7.27
N LYS A 490 23.64 -40.44 7.39
CA LYS A 490 24.17 -41.03 8.64
C LYS A 490 25.58 -41.60 8.45
N PRO A 491 26.58 -40.77 8.11
CA PRO A 491 27.94 -41.24 7.88
C PRO A 491 28.56 -41.73 9.19
N ARG A 492 29.50 -42.68 9.09
CA ARG A 492 30.28 -43.12 10.24
C ARG A 492 31.41 -42.11 10.51
N ILE A 493 31.31 -41.41 11.64
CA ILE A 493 32.33 -40.49 12.14
C ILE A 493 33.16 -41.22 13.19
N LYS A 494 34.48 -41.23 13.01
CA LYS A 494 35.42 -41.91 13.91
C LYS A 494 35.25 -41.37 15.33
N GLY A 495 35.20 -42.21 16.36
CA GLY A 495 35.07 -41.75 17.76
C GLY A 495 33.74 -41.08 18.15
N VAL A 496 32.79 -40.87 17.22
CA VAL A 496 31.48 -40.25 17.51
C VAL A 496 30.31 -41.18 17.20
N GLY A 497 30.41 -42.03 16.16
CA GLY A 497 29.34 -42.95 15.76
C GLY A 497 28.71 -42.56 14.43
N THR A 498 27.38 -42.69 14.30
CA THR A 498 26.64 -42.38 13.05
C THR A 498 25.63 -41.25 13.23
N PRO A 499 26.08 -40.00 13.46
CA PRO A 499 25.18 -38.86 13.63
C PRO A 499 24.41 -38.57 12.34
N ARG A 500 23.21 -37.97 12.48
CA ARG A 500 22.43 -37.49 11.33
C ARG A 500 22.92 -36.10 10.92
N LEU A 501 23.40 -35.97 9.68
CA LEU A 501 24.07 -34.78 9.17
C LEU A 501 23.48 -34.31 7.82
N TYR A 502 23.45 -33.00 7.60
CA TYR A 502 23.14 -32.39 6.31
C TYR A 502 24.46 -32.12 5.57
N VAL A 503 24.65 -32.73 4.41
CA VAL A 503 25.92 -32.69 3.67
C VAL A 503 25.85 -31.61 2.61
N PHE A 504 26.70 -30.60 2.74
CA PHE A 504 26.79 -29.47 1.81
C PHE A 504 27.85 -29.72 0.74
N THR A 505 27.57 -29.28 -0.48
CA THR A 505 28.48 -29.39 -1.63
C THR A 505 29.38 -28.16 -1.72
N SER A 506 30.42 -28.22 -2.55
CA SER A 506 31.28 -27.07 -2.85
C SER A 506 30.55 -25.93 -3.57
N LYS A 507 29.35 -26.18 -4.12
CA LYS A 507 28.53 -25.16 -4.81
C LYS A 507 28.10 -24.01 -3.92
N ILE A 508 28.17 -24.16 -2.59
CA ILE A 508 27.91 -23.05 -1.65
C ILE A 508 28.82 -21.84 -1.90
N TRP A 509 30.02 -22.06 -2.46
CA TRP A 509 31.05 -21.05 -2.72
C TRP A 509 31.09 -20.55 -4.17
N GLY A 510 30.23 -21.07 -5.06
CA GLY A 510 30.18 -20.61 -6.46
C GLY A 510 29.57 -19.21 -6.59
N GLU A 511 30.01 -18.46 -7.62
CA GLU A 511 29.28 -17.28 -8.09
C GLU A 511 27.96 -17.73 -8.76
N GLU A 512 26.90 -16.93 -8.57
CA GLU A 512 25.53 -17.20 -9.07
C GLU A 512 25.47 -17.38 -10.58
#